data_AF-A0A357BHX4-F1
#
_entry.id   AF-A0A357BHX4-F1
#
_cell.length_a   1.000
_cell.length_b   1.000
_cell.length_c   1.000
_cell.angle_alpha   90.00
_cell.angle_beta   90.00
_cell.angle_gamma   90.00
#
_symmetry.space_group_name_H-M   'P 1'
#
loop_
_entity.id
_entity.type
_entity.pdbx_description
1 polymer ?
#
loop_
_entity_poly.entity_id
_entity_poly.type
_entity_poly.pdbx_seq_one_letter_code
_entity_poly.pdbx_strand_id
1 'polypeptide(L)'
;MPKPKFTKAYTRDFSIIMEEAWYYALARGLWDILKLKPPKEFPNFYFLNQGLIEVWENQNFIKKIKAAVLQKNSDSGLFNNLFKEYGVLVEKLKDNDLKDALYLKKLFKAISIFAILWYGIENSKTKKALRSKFVAIRDTDIIFDYHDKIVRQRLVNKFPKIKGWETAILKKEFLSSSPQADVLQNRLNHFVLLPGKYSKIIDLNSFAKEMNWDVKTVNKNKNNLIKGQAAYPGIARGRARIIRKKSEINKMKKGEVLIAPMTTPDVFMAAKKAGAIITDEGGQLCHAAIISRELKIPCIIGTKIASQVFKDGDFIEVNANQGIVRKIINPAPLR
;
A
#
# COMPACT_ATOMS: atom_id res chain seq x y z
N MET A 1 8.28 23.64 -19.16
CA MET A 1 8.52 22.19 -18.93
C MET A 1 7.16 21.51 -18.72
N PRO A 2 6.95 20.26 -19.17
CA PRO A 2 5.70 19.54 -18.92
C PRO A 2 5.48 19.35 -17.41
N LYS A 3 4.22 19.45 -16.97
CA LYS A 3 3.86 19.26 -15.55
C LYS A 3 4.24 17.86 -15.09
N PRO A 4 4.86 17.70 -13.89
CA PRO A 4 5.04 16.39 -13.28
C PRO A 4 3.70 15.66 -13.19
N LYS A 5 3.69 14.39 -13.60
CA LYS A 5 2.49 13.57 -13.63
C LYS A 5 2.58 12.47 -12.57
N PHE A 6 1.57 12.43 -11.72
CA PHE A 6 1.46 11.44 -10.66
C PHE A 6 0.20 10.60 -10.85
N THR A 7 0.37 9.29 -10.65
CA THR A 7 -0.74 8.33 -10.72
C THR A 7 -0.87 7.66 -9.36
N LYS A 8 -2.11 7.50 -8.88
CA LYS A 8 -2.39 6.71 -7.68
C LYS A 8 -1.93 5.27 -7.91
N ALA A 9 -0.89 4.87 -7.19
CA ALA A 9 -0.34 3.52 -7.25
C ALA A 9 -1.18 2.59 -6.39
N TYR A 10 -1.36 2.96 -5.12
CA TYR A 10 -2.10 2.15 -4.17
C TYR A 10 -2.62 2.93 -2.93
N THR A 11 -3.49 2.30 -2.14
CA THR A 11 -3.99 2.78 -0.85
C THR A 11 -3.69 1.78 0.26
N ARG A 12 -3.10 2.21 1.39
CA ARG A 12 -2.77 1.33 2.52
C ARG A 12 -3.20 1.92 3.86
N ASP A 13 -3.48 1.02 4.81
CA ASP A 13 -3.57 1.32 6.24
C ASP A 13 -2.19 1.08 6.86
N PHE A 14 -1.24 1.98 6.56
CA PHE A 14 0.08 2.01 7.20
C PHE A 14 0.26 3.34 7.94
N SER A 15 1.19 3.34 8.90
CA SER A 15 1.64 4.56 9.55
C SER A 15 2.46 5.42 8.59
N ILE A 16 2.37 6.75 8.73
CA ILE A 16 3.17 7.69 7.92
C ILE A 16 4.67 7.37 8.02
N ILE A 17 5.16 6.92 9.17
CA ILE A 17 6.58 6.59 9.34
C ILE A 17 7.05 5.50 8.37
N MET A 18 6.22 4.48 8.10
CA MET A 18 6.54 3.45 7.12
C MET A 18 6.61 4.03 5.70
N GLU A 19 5.73 4.97 5.39
CA GLU A 19 5.73 5.67 4.11
C GLU A 19 6.91 6.65 3.98
N GLU A 20 7.30 7.34 5.06
CA GLU A 20 8.52 8.14 5.07
C GLU A 20 9.77 7.28 4.84
N ALA A 21 9.79 6.04 5.34
CA ALA A 21 10.87 5.09 5.09
C ALA A 21 10.91 4.66 3.62
N TRP A 22 9.75 4.38 3.02
CA TRP A 22 9.65 4.06 1.59
C TRP A 22 10.07 5.23 0.72
N TYR A 23 9.58 6.45 0.99
CA TYR A 23 10.01 7.65 0.27
C TYR A 23 11.52 7.87 0.39
N TYR A 24 12.09 7.72 1.59
CA TYR A 24 13.55 7.82 1.76
C TYR A 24 14.30 6.79 0.91
N ALA A 25 13.82 5.54 0.88
CA ALA A 25 14.40 4.51 0.03
C ALA A 25 14.43 4.92 -1.44
N LEU A 26 13.31 5.43 -1.97
CA LEU A 26 13.19 5.83 -3.38
C LEU A 26 13.95 7.11 -3.72
N ALA A 27 13.89 8.11 -2.83
CA ALA A 27 14.48 9.43 -3.08
C ALA A 27 16.00 9.46 -2.86
N ARG A 28 16.53 8.61 -1.96
CA ARG A 28 17.93 8.68 -1.52
C ARG A 28 18.56 7.31 -1.27
N GLY A 29 17.97 6.51 -0.39
CA GLY A 29 18.61 5.33 0.18
C GLY A 29 19.10 4.31 -0.86
N LEU A 30 18.27 3.98 -1.86
CA LEU A 30 18.66 3.04 -2.91
C LEU A 30 19.79 3.60 -3.79
N TRP A 31 19.80 4.92 -4.05
CA TRP A 31 20.81 5.55 -4.89
C TRP A 31 22.18 5.53 -4.22
N ASP A 32 22.22 5.75 -2.92
CA ASP A 32 23.44 5.67 -2.11
C ASP A 32 24.01 4.25 -2.11
N ILE A 33 23.15 3.23 -1.95
CA ILE A 33 23.53 1.82 -1.99
C ILE A 33 24.07 1.42 -3.37
N LEU A 34 23.39 1.83 -4.45
CA LEU A 34 23.81 1.54 -5.82
C LEU A 34 25.01 2.42 -6.26
N LYS A 35 25.43 3.40 -5.45
CA LYS A 35 26.46 4.39 -5.77
C LYS A 35 26.14 5.15 -7.07
N LEU A 36 24.90 5.60 -7.20
CA LEU A 36 24.37 6.36 -8.33
C LEU A 36 23.78 7.70 -7.86
N LYS A 37 23.65 8.67 -8.77
CA LYS A 37 23.03 9.96 -8.44
C LYS A 37 21.50 9.88 -8.55
N PRO A 38 20.74 10.34 -7.54
CA PRO A 38 19.28 10.37 -7.63
C PRO A 38 18.81 11.40 -8.68
N PRO A 39 17.68 11.15 -9.38
CA PRO A 39 17.02 12.16 -10.18
C PRO A 39 16.62 13.38 -9.35
N LYS A 40 16.55 14.56 -9.99
CA LYS A 40 16.09 15.81 -9.34
C LYS A 40 14.58 15.85 -9.05
N GLU A 41 13.81 15.02 -9.75
CA GLU A 41 12.35 14.90 -9.59
C GLU A 41 12.00 14.20 -8.27
N PHE A 42 10.72 14.21 -7.89
CA PHE A 42 10.23 13.47 -6.74
C PHE A 42 9.70 12.09 -7.14
N PRO A 43 9.96 11.04 -6.33
CA PRO A 43 9.48 9.69 -6.63
C PRO A 43 7.96 9.57 -6.46
N ASN A 44 7.43 10.14 -5.38
CA ASN A 44 6.03 9.99 -4.99
C ASN A 44 5.63 11.04 -3.94
N PHE A 45 4.34 11.19 -3.69
CA PHE A 45 3.79 11.88 -2.52
C PHE A 45 2.68 11.03 -1.90
N TYR A 46 2.26 11.42 -0.70
CA TYR A 46 1.22 10.73 0.06
C TYR A 46 0.03 11.65 0.29
N PHE A 47 -1.17 11.10 0.18
CA PHE A 47 -2.40 11.78 0.56
C PHE A 47 -3.16 10.92 1.56
N LEU A 48 -3.30 11.42 2.78
CA LEU A 48 -4.10 10.81 3.82
C LEU A 48 -5.55 11.23 3.65
N ASN A 49 -6.41 10.23 3.53
CA ASN A 49 -7.84 10.38 3.35
C ASN A 49 -8.59 9.30 4.13
N GLN A 50 -9.49 9.71 5.02
CA GLN A 50 -10.27 8.81 5.89
C GLN A 50 -9.39 7.83 6.71
N GLY A 51 -8.19 8.28 7.06
CA GLY A 51 -7.16 7.56 7.78
C GLY A 51 -6.53 6.40 7.02
N LEU A 52 -6.61 6.42 5.69
CA LEU A 52 -5.80 5.60 4.79
C LEU A 52 -4.79 6.50 4.08
N ILE A 53 -3.64 5.94 3.72
CA ILE A 53 -2.62 6.61 2.92
C ILE A 53 -2.80 6.19 1.46
N GLU A 54 -3.08 7.15 0.60
CA GLU A 54 -2.96 7.01 -0.85
C GLU A 54 -1.53 7.34 -1.28
N VAL A 55 -0.91 6.44 -2.03
CA VAL A 55 0.44 6.60 -2.58
C VAL A 55 0.33 7.02 -4.04
N TRP A 56 0.91 8.17 -4.38
CA TRP A 56 0.88 8.76 -5.71
C TRP A 56 2.29 8.80 -6.29
N GLU A 57 2.55 8.02 -7.34
CA GLU A 57 3.89 7.81 -7.89
C GLU A 57 4.12 8.58 -9.19
N ASN A 58 5.34 9.12 -9.33
CA ASN A 58 5.88 9.60 -10.59
C ASN A 58 6.42 8.42 -11.41
N GLN A 59 5.68 8.02 -12.43
CA GLN A 59 6.01 6.86 -13.27
C GLN A 59 7.35 7.00 -14.01
N ASN A 60 7.77 8.22 -14.34
CA ASN A 60 9.09 8.44 -14.95
C ASN A 60 10.21 8.21 -13.95
N PHE A 61 10.02 8.62 -12.69
CA PHE A 61 10.97 8.32 -11.61
C PHE A 61 11.08 6.81 -11.38
N ILE A 62 9.95 6.10 -11.31
CA ILE A 62 9.94 4.64 -11.15
C ILE A 62 10.68 3.92 -12.29
N LYS A 63 10.54 4.38 -13.54
CA LYS A 63 11.33 3.87 -14.68
C LYS A 63 12.83 4.07 -14.48
N LYS A 64 13.25 5.22 -13.95
CA LYS A 64 14.67 5.51 -13.66
C LYS A 64 15.22 4.60 -12.56
N ILE A 65 14.44 4.30 -11.51
CA ILE A 65 14.84 3.32 -10.49
C ILE A 65 15.07 1.94 -11.13
N LYS A 66 14.10 1.45 -11.93
CA LYS A 66 14.23 0.14 -12.61
C LYS A 66 15.47 0.07 -13.50
N ALA A 67 15.77 1.15 -14.23
CA ALA A 67 16.98 1.24 -15.04
C ALA A 67 18.27 1.24 -14.19
N ALA A 68 18.28 1.94 -13.06
CA ALA A 68 19.41 1.99 -12.13
C ALA A 68 19.71 0.61 -11.51
N VAL A 69 18.67 -0.12 -11.09
CA VAL A 69 18.83 -1.50 -10.59
C VAL A 69 19.34 -2.42 -11.70
N LEU A 70 18.80 -2.29 -12.92
CA LEU A 70 19.26 -3.07 -14.07
C LEU A 70 20.73 -2.81 -14.41
N GLN A 71 21.22 -1.57 -14.30
CA GLN A 71 22.63 -1.23 -14.54
C GLN A 71 23.57 -2.07 -13.67
N LYS A 72 23.14 -2.50 -12.49
CA LYS A 72 23.94 -3.30 -11.56
C LYS A 72 23.74 -4.81 -11.72
N ASN A 73 22.87 -5.27 -12.61
CA ASN A 73 22.50 -6.68 -12.80
C ASN A 73 23.67 -7.62 -13.11
N SER A 74 24.79 -7.11 -13.65
CA SER A 74 26.01 -7.90 -13.88
C SER A 74 26.83 -8.13 -12.61
N ASP A 75 26.64 -7.33 -11.56
CA ASP A 75 27.37 -7.40 -10.30
C ASP A 75 26.69 -8.40 -9.35
N SER A 76 27.03 -9.68 -9.49
CA SER A 76 26.53 -10.74 -8.60
C SER A 76 26.97 -10.56 -7.15
N GLY A 77 28.13 -9.93 -6.92
CA GLY A 77 28.67 -9.65 -5.59
C GLY A 77 27.79 -8.66 -4.83
N LEU A 78 27.35 -7.59 -5.49
CA LEU A 78 26.42 -6.61 -4.93
C LEU A 78 25.15 -7.26 -4.40
N PHE A 79 24.41 -8.00 -5.23
CA PHE A 79 23.12 -8.55 -4.79
C PHE A 79 23.27 -9.62 -3.72
N ASN A 80 24.29 -10.48 -3.80
CA ASN A 80 24.56 -11.46 -2.75
C ASN A 80 24.84 -10.76 -1.40
N ASN A 81 25.59 -9.66 -1.42
CA ASN A 81 25.82 -8.85 -0.23
C ASN A 81 24.54 -8.18 0.27
N LEU A 82 23.71 -7.65 -0.62
CA LEU A 82 22.42 -7.04 -0.25
C LEU A 82 21.47 -8.04 0.39
N PHE A 83 21.37 -9.27 -0.15
CA PHE A 83 20.54 -10.33 0.46
C PHE A 83 21.01 -10.66 1.88
N LYS A 84 22.32 -10.83 2.07
CA LYS A 84 22.91 -11.12 3.38
C LYS A 84 22.69 -9.96 4.36
N GLU A 85 22.97 -8.73 3.92
CA GLU A 85 22.81 -7.54 4.74
C GLU A 85 21.34 -7.32 5.13
N TYR A 86 20.42 -7.54 4.19
CA TYR A 86 18.98 -7.46 4.44
C TYR A 86 18.55 -8.43 5.54
N GLY A 87 18.93 -9.70 5.44
CA GLY A 87 18.62 -10.70 6.46
C GLY A 87 19.15 -10.31 7.84
N VAL A 88 20.41 -9.85 7.92
CA VAL A 88 21.01 -9.38 9.18
C VAL A 88 20.28 -8.15 9.76
N LEU A 89 19.83 -7.22 8.91
CA LEU A 89 19.09 -6.05 9.36
C LEU A 89 17.70 -6.43 9.87
N VAL A 90 16.97 -7.31 9.16
CA VAL A 90 15.65 -7.78 9.57
C VAL A 90 15.71 -8.51 10.91
N GLU A 91 16.71 -9.38 11.13
CA GLU A 91 16.88 -10.03 12.43
C GLU A 91 17.19 -9.01 13.54
N LYS A 92 18.07 -8.04 13.29
CA LYS A 92 18.36 -6.98 14.27
C LYS A 92 17.14 -6.13 14.61
N LEU A 93 16.22 -5.93 13.67
CA LEU A 93 15.01 -5.13 13.90
C LEU A 93 13.97 -5.82 14.77
N LYS A 94 14.14 -7.11 15.10
CA LYS A 94 13.30 -7.84 16.06
C LYS A 94 13.67 -7.54 17.52
N ASP A 95 14.82 -6.91 17.75
CA ASP A 95 15.24 -6.48 19.09
C ASP A 95 14.34 -5.34 19.59
N ASN A 96 13.58 -5.64 20.64
CA ASN A 96 12.63 -4.71 21.25
C ASN A 96 13.33 -3.58 22.04
N ASP A 97 14.57 -3.78 22.46
CA ASP A 97 15.32 -2.82 23.28
C ASP A 97 16.05 -1.76 22.45
N LEU A 98 15.98 -1.85 21.11
CA LEU A 98 16.52 -0.84 20.23
C LEU A 98 15.91 0.54 20.54
N LYS A 99 16.79 1.51 20.84
CA LYS A 99 16.42 2.92 20.95
C LYS A 99 15.77 3.40 19.64
N ASP A 100 14.70 4.18 19.74
CA ASP A 100 13.87 4.59 18.59
C ASP A 100 14.67 5.17 17.42
N ALA A 101 15.66 6.04 17.69
CA ALA A 101 16.49 6.64 16.65
C ALA A 101 17.32 5.58 15.89
N LEU A 102 17.86 4.59 16.61
CA LEU A 102 18.63 3.50 16.01
C LEU A 102 17.71 2.51 15.27
N TYR A 103 16.54 2.22 15.83
CA TYR A 103 15.50 1.41 15.20
C TYR A 103 15.08 2.02 13.85
N LEU A 104 14.70 3.30 13.81
CA LEU A 104 14.31 3.99 12.57
C LEU A 104 15.45 4.02 11.56
N LYS A 105 16.70 4.28 12.00
CA LYS A 105 17.87 4.26 11.11
C LYS A 105 18.05 2.90 10.44
N LYS A 106 17.91 1.80 11.19
CA LYS A 106 18.01 0.43 10.67
C LYS A 106 16.82 0.10 9.75
N LEU A 107 15.61 0.48 10.14
CA LEU A 107 14.38 0.25 9.37
C LEU A 107 14.44 0.93 8.00
N PHE A 108 14.82 2.21 7.96
CA PHE A 108 14.95 2.96 6.71
C PHE A 108 16.03 2.35 5.80
N LYS A 109 17.13 1.86 6.38
CA LYS A 109 18.17 1.15 5.62
C LYS A 109 17.66 -0.18 5.06
N ALA A 110 16.96 -0.98 5.87
CA ALA A 110 16.38 -2.25 5.44
C ALA A 110 15.37 -2.05 4.31
N ILE A 111 14.48 -1.06 4.44
CA ILE A 111 13.51 -0.70 3.39
C ILE A 111 14.20 -0.19 2.12
N SER A 112 15.34 0.49 2.24
CA SER A 112 16.16 0.90 1.07
C SER A 112 16.73 -0.29 0.31
N ILE A 113 17.19 -1.33 1.01
CA ILE A 113 17.63 -2.57 0.38
C ILE A 113 16.44 -3.30 -0.23
N PHE A 114 15.33 -3.41 0.51
CA PHE A 114 14.09 -4.03 0.03
C PHE A 114 13.59 -3.39 -1.28
N ALA A 115 13.62 -2.06 -1.39
CA ALA A 115 13.24 -1.35 -2.63
C ALA A 115 14.08 -1.78 -3.84
N ILE A 116 15.40 -1.99 -3.67
CA ILE A 116 16.28 -2.48 -4.75
C ILE A 116 15.85 -3.89 -5.19
N LEU A 117 15.61 -4.77 -4.21
CA LEU A 117 15.21 -6.15 -4.47
C LEU A 117 13.83 -6.22 -5.14
N TRP A 118 12.89 -5.36 -4.71
CA TRP A 118 11.56 -5.23 -5.27
C TRP A 118 11.59 -4.87 -6.77
N TYR A 119 12.30 -3.80 -7.13
CA TYR A 119 12.36 -3.35 -8.52
C TYR A 119 13.25 -4.22 -9.42
N GLY A 120 14.06 -5.12 -8.85
CA GLY A 120 14.86 -6.09 -9.61
C GLY A 120 14.05 -7.20 -10.32
N ILE A 121 12.83 -7.48 -9.85
CA ILE A 121 11.98 -8.61 -10.32
C ILE A 121 11.39 -8.38 -11.70
N GLU A 122 11.02 -7.15 -12.00
CA GLU A 122 10.20 -6.80 -13.17
C GLU A 122 11.00 -6.69 -14.47
N ASN A 123 12.31 -6.96 -14.44
CA ASN A 123 13.15 -6.81 -15.60
C ASN A 123 13.42 -8.16 -16.27
N SER A 124 12.96 -8.32 -17.52
CA SER A 124 13.21 -9.53 -18.32
C SER A 124 14.69 -9.77 -18.61
N LYS A 125 15.53 -8.74 -18.48
CA LYS A 125 17.00 -8.83 -18.64
C LYS A 125 17.72 -9.26 -17.35
N THR A 126 17.03 -9.36 -16.20
CA THR A 126 17.60 -9.91 -14.97
C THR A 126 17.86 -11.40 -15.13
N LYS A 127 19.08 -11.87 -14.78
CA LYS A 127 19.44 -13.29 -14.88
C LYS A 127 18.42 -14.14 -14.10
N LYS A 128 17.94 -15.25 -14.69
CA LYS A 128 16.88 -16.11 -14.11
C LYS A 128 17.17 -16.50 -12.66
N ALA A 129 18.38 -16.95 -12.34
CA ALA A 129 18.78 -17.33 -10.98
C ALA A 129 18.68 -16.17 -9.98
N LEU A 130 19.05 -14.96 -10.37
CA LEU A 130 18.94 -13.77 -9.53
C LEU A 130 17.47 -13.35 -9.37
N ARG A 131 16.70 -13.39 -10.46
CA ARG A 131 15.26 -13.11 -10.44
C ARG A 131 14.49 -14.04 -9.50
N SER A 132 14.82 -15.34 -9.48
CA SER A 132 14.22 -16.28 -8.54
C SER A 132 14.46 -15.90 -7.08
N LYS A 133 15.67 -15.41 -6.74
CA LYS A 133 15.97 -14.93 -5.38
C LYS A 133 15.17 -13.68 -5.02
N PHE A 134 15.00 -12.74 -5.96
CA PHE A 134 14.16 -11.56 -5.71
C PHE A 134 12.69 -11.95 -5.47
N VAL A 135 12.16 -12.89 -6.27
CA VAL A 135 10.79 -13.40 -6.11
C VAL A 135 10.64 -14.08 -4.74
N ALA A 136 11.58 -14.93 -4.34
CA ALA A 136 11.54 -15.61 -3.05
C ALA A 136 11.45 -14.63 -1.88
N ILE A 137 12.23 -13.54 -1.90
CA ILE A 137 12.12 -12.49 -0.88
C ILE A 137 10.77 -11.81 -0.95
N ARG A 138 10.32 -11.35 -2.13
CA ARG A 138 9.04 -10.65 -2.24
C ARG A 138 7.87 -11.47 -1.70
N ASP A 139 7.86 -12.76 -1.98
CA ASP A 139 6.73 -13.63 -1.65
C ASP A 139 6.75 -14.06 -0.16
N THR A 140 7.89 -13.94 0.53
CA THR A 140 8.04 -14.33 1.94
C THR A 140 8.21 -13.15 2.90
N ASP A 141 8.56 -11.98 2.39
CA ASP A 141 8.91 -10.84 3.20
C ASP A 141 7.68 -10.16 3.82
N ILE A 142 7.82 -9.82 5.10
CA ILE A 142 6.78 -9.19 5.92
C ILE A 142 7.22 -7.84 6.48
N ILE A 143 8.31 -7.24 5.97
CA ILE A 143 8.97 -6.08 6.61
C ILE A 143 8.00 -4.92 6.84
N PHE A 144 7.11 -4.66 5.88
CA PHE A 144 6.11 -3.60 5.99
C PHE A 144 5.05 -3.94 7.03
N ASP A 145 4.35 -5.07 6.87
CA ASP A 145 3.25 -5.46 7.77
C ASP A 145 3.71 -5.72 9.21
N TYR A 146 4.91 -6.29 9.37
CA TYR A 146 5.50 -6.57 10.67
C TYR A 146 5.94 -5.27 11.35
N HIS A 147 6.73 -4.43 10.69
CA HIS A 147 7.24 -3.23 11.34
C HIS A 147 6.24 -2.09 11.44
N ASP A 148 5.19 -2.04 10.62
CA ASP A 148 4.09 -1.11 10.88
C ASP A 148 3.44 -1.38 12.24
N LYS A 149 3.23 -2.67 12.60
CA LYS A 149 2.72 -3.05 13.92
C LYS A 149 3.68 -2.63 15.04
N ILE A 150 4.99 -2.85 14.87
CA ILE A 150 6.01 -2.44 15.85
C ILE A 150 6.05 -0.92 16.01
N VAL A 151 6.00 -0.17 14.90
CA VAL A 151 5.97 1.30 14.92
C VAL A 151 4.74 1.81 15.66
N ARG A 152 3.55 1.30 15.35
CA ARG A 152 2.31 1.65 16.06
C ARG A 152 2.40 1.34 17.55
N GLN A 153 2.91 0.15 17.91
CA GLN A 153 3.06 -0.25 19.31
C GLN A 153 4.01 0.68 20.06
N ARG A 154 5.18 1.00 19.47
CA ARG A 154 6.14 1.94 20.05
C ARG A 154 5.53 3.33 20.24
N LEU A 155 4.78 3.82 19.25
CA LEU A 155 4.08 5.10 19.31
C LEU A 155 3.04 5.15 20.43
N VAL A 156 2.19 4.13 20.55
CA VAL A 156 1.16 4.07 21.60
C VAL A 156 1.81 3.91 22.98
N ASN A 157 2.88 3.12 23.12
CA ASN A 157 3.61 3.00 24.38
C ASN A 157 4.24 4.33 24.81
N LYS A 158 4.82 5.05 23.85
CA LYS A 158 5.49 6.33 24.09
C LYS A 158 4.51 7.48 24.34
N PHE A 159 3.37 7.47 23.63
CA PHE A 159 2.36 8.51 23.66
C PHE A 159 0.95 7.91 23.84
N PRO A 160 0.57 7.38 25.02
CA PRO A 160 -0.69 6.65 25.19
C PRO A 160 -1.95 7.39 24.76
N LYS A 161 -1.94 8.73 24.85
CA LYS A 161 -3.07 9.60 24.47
C LYS A 161 -3.39 9.61 22.97
N ILE A 162 -2.52 9.10 22.10
CA ILE A 162 -2.75 9.11 20.64
C ILE A 162 -3.38 7.84 20.11
N LYS A 163 -3.70 6.86 20.97
CA LYS A 163 -4.24 5.57 20.56
C LYS A 163 -5.48 5.75 19.66
N GLY A 164 -5.42 5.21 18.45
CA GLY A 164 -6.39 5.39 17.37
C GLY A 164 -5.97 6.39 16.28
N TRP A 165 -4.91 7.17 16.53
CA TRP A 165 -4.37 8.18 15.62
C TRP A 165 -2.86 8.01 15.36
N GLU A 166 -2.25 6.94 15.86
CA GLU A 166 -0.81 6.70 15.75
C GLU A 166 -0.30 6.65 14.30
N THR A 167 -1.16 6.32 13.34
CA THR A 167 -0.79 6.30 11.92
C THR A 167 -0.51 7.67 11.33
N ALA A 168 -0.96 8.76 11.97
CA ALA A 168 -0.79 10.14 11.51
C ALA A 168 0.47 10.84 12.09
N ILE A 169 1.31 10.12 12.83
CA ILE A 169 2.54 10.65 13.42
C ILE A 169 3.68 10.66 12.39
N LEU A 170 4.39 11.78 12.30
CA LEU A 170 5.60 11.90 11.47
C LEU A 170 6.83 11.35 12.21
N LYS A 171 7.84 10.90 11.46
CA LYS A 171 9.14 10.43 11.98
C LYS A 171 9.79 11.46 12.92
N LYS A 172 9.72 12.75 12.56
CA LYS A 172 10.29 13.83 13.38
C LYS A 172 9.58 13.96 14.74
N GLU A 173 8.27 13.73 14.77
CA GLU A 173 7.44 13.79 15.97
C GLU A 173 7.67 12.56 16.85
N PHE A 174 7.81 11.39 16.24
CA PHE A 174 8.16 10.17 16.95
C PHE A 174 9.49 10.29 17.73
N LEU A 175 10.47 11.03 17.19
CA LEU A 175 11.76 11.26 17.83
C LEU A 175 11.78 12.45 18.81
N SER A 176 10.73 13.26 18.87
CA SER A 176 10.68 14.47 19.71
C SER A 176 9.45 14.47 20.63
N SER A 177 8.31 14.90 20.13
CA SER A 177 7.04 14.97 20.85
C SER A 177 5.86 14.71 19.91
N SER A 178 4.76 14.19 20.47
CA SER A 178 3.53 14.00 19.73
C SER A 178 2.74 15.32 19.57
N PRO A 179 2.13 15.56 18.40
CA PRO A 179 1.09 16.58 18.25
C PRO A 179 -0.14 16.29 19.12
N GLN A 180 -1.00 17.29 19.24
CA GLN A 180 -2.33 17.16 19.85
C GLN A 180 -3.28 16.32 18.99
N ALA A 181 -4.31 15.75 19.62
CA ALA A 181 -5.28 14.86 19.02
C ALA A 181 -6.01 15.46 17.81
N ASP A 182 -6.39 16.73 17.88
CA ASP A 182 -7.07 17.48 16.83
C ASP A 182 -6.23 17.59 15.55
N VAL A 183 -4.92 17.86 15.70
CA VAL A 183 -3.98 17.89 14.58
C VAL A 183 -3.92 16.53 13.90
N LEU A 184 -3.84 15.45 14.68
CA LEU A 184 -3.77 14.08 14.14
C LEU A 184 -5.09 13.69 13.47
N GLN A 185 -6.23 14.04 14.05
CA GLN A 185 -7.55 13.80 13.46
C GLN A 185 -7.71 14.52 12.12
N ASN A 186 -7.28 15.78 12.05
CA ASN A 186 -7.30 16.54 10.80
C ASN A 186 -6.39 15.92 9.74
N ARG A 187 -5.21 15.42 10.14
CA ARG A 187 -4.31 14.70 9.22
C ARG A 187 -4.93 13.45 8.65
N LEU A 188 -5.65 12.68 9.46
CA LEU A 188 -6.31 11.47 8.97
C LEU A 188 -7.36 11.79 7.88
N ASN A 189 -7.95 12.98 7.88
CA ASN A 189 -9.01 13.32 6.94
C ASN A 189 -8.50 13.87 5.60
N HIS A 190 -7.60 14.86 5.61
CA HIS A 190 -7.12 15.50 4.38
C HIS A 190 -5.70 16.05 4.57
N PHE A 191 -4.68 15.20 4.41
CA PHE A 191 -3.29 15.64 4.58
C PHE A 191 -2.40 15.16 3.46
N VAL A 192 -1.69 16.09 2.85
CA VAL A 192 -0.68 15.78 1.83
C VAL A 192 0.70 15.86 2.46
N LEU A 193 1.51 14.84 2.18
CA LEU A 193 2.89 14.71 2.64
C LEU A 193 3.82 14.42 1.47
N LEU A 194 4.82 15.27 1.31
CA LEU A 194 6.05 15.03 0.56
C LEU A 194 7.21 15.08 1.58
N PRO A 195 7.69 13.93 2.07
CA PRO A 195 8.59 13.90 3.22
C PRO A 195 9.82 14.80 3.06
N GLY A 196 10.08 15.63 4.09
CA GLY A 196 11.19 16.59 4.13
C GLY A 196 11.06 17.80 3.20
N LYS A 197 9.93 17.97 2.51
CA LYS A 197 9.73 19.07 1.55
C LYS A 197 8.40 19.80 1.73
N TYR A 198 7.32 19.08 1.97
CA TYR A 198 5.98 19.65 2.07
C TYR A 198 5.09 18.80 2.98
N SER A 199 4.28 19.44 3.81
CA SER A 199 3.27 18.77 4.61
C SER A 199 2.15 19.75 4.97
N LYS A 200 0.92 19.51 4.52
CA LYS A 200 -0.20 20.43 4.75
C LYS A 200 -1.52 19.68 4.84
N ILE A 201 -2.41 20.15 5.71
CA ILE A 201 -3.81 19.70 5.73
C ILE A 201 -4.52 20.40 4.57
N ILE A 202 -4.79 19.66 3.49
CA ILE A 202 -5.30 20.17 2.22
C ILE A 202 -5.93 19.02 1.43
N ASP A 203 -6.97 19.29 0.65
CA ASP A 203 -7.50 18.31 -0.29
C ASP A 203 -6.57 18.12 -1.50
N LEU A 204 -6.71 16.96 -2.15
CA LEU A 204 -5.83 16.57 -3.25
C LEU A 204 -5.90 17.53 -4.45
N ASN A 205 -7.07 18.08 -4.78
CA ASN A 205 -7.24 18.95 -5.94
C ASN A 205 -6.60 20.31 -5.69
N SER A 206 -6.78 20.87 -4.50
CA SER A 206 -6.13 22.13 -4.10
C SER A 206 -4.61 21.97 -4.05
N PHE A 207 -4.10 20.85 -3.53
CA PHE A 207 -2.67 20.54 -3.58
C PHE A 207 -2.13 20.43 -5.01
N ALA A 208 -2.82 19.70 -5.89
CA ALA A 208 -2.41 19.55 -7.28
C ALA A 208 -2.33 20.90 -8.02
N LYS A 209 -3.26 21.82 -7.73
CA LYS A 209 -3.23 23.20 -8.21
C LYS A 209 -2.06 23.98 -7.64
N GLU A 210 -1.85 23.95 -6.32
CA GLU A 210 -0.74 24.63 -5.62
C GLU A 210 0.63 24.22 -6.18
N MET A 211 0.81 22.93 -6.47
CA MET A 211 2.06 22.38 -7.02
C MET A 211 2.19 22.49 -8.54
N ASN A 212 1.12 22.86 -9.24
CA ASN A 212 1.01 22.80 -10.70
C ASN A 212 1.34 21.40 -11.27
N TRP A 213 0.79 20.34 -10.65
CA TRP A 213 1.01 18.92 -11.03
C TRP A 213 -0.22 18.31 -11.71
N ASP A 214 0.01 17.36 -12.63
CA ASP A 214 -1.05 16.53 -13.22
C ASP A 214 -1.31 15.32 -12.31
N VAL A 215 -2.33 15.43 -11.46
CA VAL A 215 -2.77 14.38 -10.53
C VAL A 215 -4.07 13.80 -11.07
N LYS A 216 -4.00 12.61 -11.69
CA LYS A 216 -5.16 11.97 -12.29
C LYS A 216 -5.97 11.20 -11.25
N THR A 217 -7.10 11.76 -10.81
CA THR A 217 -8.13 11.00 -10.10
C THR A 217 -8.81 10.03 -11.08
N VAL A 218 -9.06 8.79 -10.66
CA VAL A 218 -9.84 7.86 -11.50
C VAL A 218 -11.25 8.43 -11.65
N ASN A 219 -11.71 8.61 -12.90
CA ASN A 219 -13.07 9.05 -13.18
C ASN A 219 -14.07 8.06 -12.57
N LYS A 220 -14.86 8.53 -11.60
CA LYS A 220 -16.01 7.79 -11.06
C LYS A 220 -17.07 7.71 -12.16
N ASN A 221 -17.01 6.69 -13.02
CA ASN A 221 -18.03 6.49 -14.04
C ASN A 221 -19.41 6.30 -13.35
N LYS A 222 -20.41 7.05 -13.83
CA LYS A 222 -21.79 7.09 -13.32
C LYS A 222 -22.56 5.77 -13.46
N ASN A 223 -22.01 4.76 -14.14
CA ASN A 223 -22.78 3.59 -14.57
C ASN A 223 -22.84 2.44 -13.54
N ASN A 224 -22.38 2.66 -12.29
CA ASN A 224 -22.37 1.63 -11.22
C ASN A 224 -21.77 0.27 -11.62
N LEU A 225 -20.98 0.27 -12.71
CA LEU A 225 -20.38 -0.89 -13.35
C LEU A 225 -18.88 -0.73 -13.24
N ILE A 226 -18.24 -1.67 -12.57
CA ILE A 226 -16.80 -1.67 -12.36
C ILE A 226 -16.23 -2.93 -12.97
N LYS A 227 -15.09 -2.78 -13.65
CA LYS A 227 -14.34 -3.91 -14.21
C LYS A 227 -13.08 -4.15 -13.40
N GLY A 228 -12.69 -5.41 -13.30
CA GLY A 228 -11.41 -5.83 -12.75
C GLY A 228 -10.99 -7.15 -13.39
N GLN A 229 -9.94 -7.76 -12.83
CA GLN A 229 -9.45 -9.05 -13.28
C GLN A 229 -10.07 -10.16 -12.44
N ALA A 230 -10.58 -11.21 -13.09
CA ALA A 230 -11.03 -12.42 -12.41
C ALA A 230 -9.86 -13.13 -11.74
N ALA A 231 -9.96 -13.42 -10.44
CA ALA A 231 -8.97 -14.21 -9.70
C ALA A 231 -9.48 -15.62 -9.37
N TYR A 232 -10.78 -15.74 -9.09
CA TYR A 232 -11.51 -17.00 -9.01
C TYR A 232 -12.89 -16.84 -9.65
N PRO A 233 -13.28 -17.71 -10.58
CA PRO A 233 -14.54 -17.59 -11.33
C PRO A 233 -15.78 -17.83 -10.45
N GLY A 234 -16.94 -17.46 -10.99
CA GLY A 234 -18.24 -17.64 -10.35
C GLY A 234 -19.06 -16.35 -10.26
N ILE A 235 -20.29 -16.49 -9.78
CA ILE A 235 -21.23 -15.39 -9.62
C ILE A 235 -21.77 -15.40 -8.19
N ALA A 236 -21.73 -14.24 -7.53
CA ALA A 236 -22.29 -14.06 -6.20
C ALA A 236 -23.04 -12.72 -6.11
N ARG A 237 -24.04 -12.67 -5.23
CA ARG A 237 -24.79 -11.46 -4.90
C ARG A 237 -24.84 -11.29 -3.39
N GLY A 238 -24.72 -10.05 -2.93
CA GLY A 238 -24.80 -9.74 -1.51
C GLY A 238 -24.67 -8.26 -1.24
N ARG A 239 -24.86 -7.89 0.03
CA ARG A 239 -24.60 -6.50 0.46
C ARG A 239 -23.09 -6.26 0.48
N ALA A 240 -22.68 -5.14 -0.10
CA ALA A 240 -21.33 -4.66 -0.06
C ALA A 240 -20.93 -4.34 1.39
N ARG A 241 -19.77 -4.83 1.79
CA ARG A 241 -19.12 -4.47 3.05
C ARG A 241 -17.70 -4.05 2.75
N ILE A 242 -17.41 -2.78 3.00
CA ILE A 242 -16.12 -2.20 2.73
C ILE A 242 -15.24 -2.30 3.97
N ILE A 243 -14.15 -3.05 3.87
CA ILE A 243 -13.15 -3.22 4.92
C ILE A 243 -11.89 -2.50 4.46
N ARG A 244 -11.66 -1.31 5.03
CA ARG A 244 -10.50 -0.45 4.74
C ARG A 244 -9.35 -0.69 5.70
N LYS A 245 -9.70 -0.94 6.96
CA LYS A 245 -8.73 -1.04 8.07
C LYS A 245 -8.90 -2.34 8.83
N LYS A 246 -7.84 -2.74 9.53
CA LYS A 246 -7.86 -3.94 10.38
C LYS A 246 -8.98 -3.90 11.42
N SER A 247 -9.22 -2.73 12.03
CA SER A 247 -10.27 -2.55 13.04
C SER A 247 -11.70 -2.77 12.51
N GLU A 248 -11.89 -2.83 11.20
CA GLU A 248 -13.20 -2.97 10.57
C GLU A 248 -13.57 -4.42 10.27
N ILE A 249 -12.63 -5.37 10.37
CA ILE A 249 -12.83 -6.79 10.00
C ILE A 249 -14.09 -7.38 10.66
N ASN A 250 -14.40 -6.99 11.89
CA ASN A 250 -15.56 -7.47 12.64
C ASN A 250 -16.90 -6.99 12.08
N LYS A 251 -16.93 -5.99 11.20
CA LYS A 251 -18.14 -5.52 10.51
C LYS A 251 -18.68 -6.53 9.49
N MET A 252 -17.83 -7.46 9.04
CA MET A 252 -18.18 -8.43 8.00
C MET A 252 -19.20 -9.46 8.48
N LYS A 253 -20.34 -9.53 7.78
CA LYS A 253 -21.38 -10.54 8.01
C LYS A 253 -21.31 -11.68 6.98
N LYS A 254 -21.85 -12.83 7.35
CA LYS A 254 -21.88 -14.03 6.50
C LYS A 254 -22.64 -13.73 5.20
N GLY A 255 -22.05 -14.08 4.05
CA GLY A 255 -22.64 -13.91 2.73
C GLY A 255 -22.58 -12.49 2.15
N GLU A 256 -22.07 -11.49 2.89
CA GLU A 256 -21.80 -10.17 2.33
C GLU A 256 -20.66 -10.23 1.29
N VAL A 257 -20.61 -9.22 0.42
CA VAL A 257 -19.50 -9.06 -0.54
C VAL A 257 -18.44 -8.17 0.09
N LEU A 258 -17.26 -8.74 0.31
CA LEU A 258 -16.11 -8.02 0.85
C LEU A 258 -15.52 -7.12 -0.23
N ILE A 259 -15.43 -5.81 0.05
CA ILE A 259 -14.72 -4.84 -0.78
C ILE A 259 -13.56 -4.27 0.05
N ALA A 260 -12.34 -4.29 -0.47
CA ALA A 260 -11.17 -3.71 0.20
C ALA A 260 -10.23 -3.02 -0.79
N PRO A 261 -9.45 -2.00 -0.40
CA PRO A 261 -8.40 -1.47 -1.27
C PRO A 261 -7.39 -2.55 -1.68
N MET A 262 -6.94 -3.35 -0.71
CA MET A 262 -6.15 -4.56 -0.88
C MET A 262 -6.47 -5.52 0.28
N THR A 263 -6.32 -6.82 0.06
CA THR A 263 -6.34 -7.82 1.15
C THR A 263 -4.98 -7.91 1.84
N THR A 264 -4.98 -7.77 3.16
CA THR A 264 -3.86 -8.13 4.04
C THR A 264 -4.15 -9.49 4.71
N PRO A 265 -3.16 -10.14 5.33
CA PRO A 265 -3.40 -11.38 6.09
C PRO A 265 -4.53 -11.25 7.12
N ASP A 266 -4.70 -10.07 7.73
CA ASP A 266 -5.77 -9.82 8.70
C ASP A 266 -7.18 -9.90 8.05
N VAL A 267 -7.33 -9.46 6.79
CA VAL A 267 -8.60 -9.49 6.04
C VAL A 267 -9.08 -10.93 5.77
N PHE A 268 -8.22 -11.94 5.91
CA PHE A 268 -8.59 -13.36 5.78
C PHE A 268 -9.79 -13.74 6.67
N MET A 269 -9.87 -13.20 7.89
CA MET A 269 -10.99 -13.47 8.79
C MET A 269 -12.31 -12.92 8.28
N ALA A 270 -12.30 -11.77 7.58
CA ALA A 270 -13.46 -11.24 6.89
C ALA A 270 -13.78 -12.07 5.63
N ALA A 271 -12.75 -12.47 4.86
CA ALA A 271 -12.90 -13.26 3.65
C ALA A 271 -13.59 -14.61 3.91
N LYS A 272 -13.33 -15.27 5.05
CA LYS A 272 -14.03 -16.51 5.47
C LYS A 272 -15.55 -16.36 5.57
N LYS A 273 -16.05 -15.15 5.83
CA LYS A 273 -17.49 -14.86 5.92
C LYS A 273 -18.06 -14.40 4.59
N ALA A 274 -17.22 -14.04 3.62
CA ALA A 274 -17.64 -13.39 2.39
C ALA A 274 -18.30 -14.36 1.39
N GLY A 275 -19.33 -13.88 0.69
CA GLY A 275 -19.88 -14.56 -0.48
C GLY A 275 -19.10 -14.27 -1.77
N ALA A 276 -18.37 -13.15 -1.80
CA ALA A 276 -17.44 -12.76 -2.87
C ALA A 276 -16.41 -11.76 -2.36
N ILE A 277 -15.29 -11.64 -3.06
CA ILE A 277 -14.21 -10.69 -2.76
C ILE A 277 -14.02 -9.74 -3.94
N ILE A 278 -13.93 -8.44 -3.64
CA ILE A 278 -13.54 -7.40 -4.58
C ILE A 278 -12.37 -6.62 -3.99
N THR A 279 -11.34 -6.39 -4.78
CA THR A 279 -10.24 -5.49 -4.40
C THR A 279 -9.97 -4.40 -5.44
N ASP A 280 -9.60 -3.21 -4.98
CA ASP A 280 -9.16 -2.13 -5.87
C ASP A 280 -7.82 -2.47 -6.52
N GLU A 281 -6.98 -3.23 -5.83
CA GLU A 281 -5.64 -3.57 -6.24
C GLU A 281 -5.36 -5.06 -6.19
N GLY A 282 -4.21 -5.46 -6.71
CA GLY A 282 -3.77 -6.85 -6.75
C GLY A 282 -3.69 -7.41 -8.17
N GLY A 283 -2.82 -8.41 -8.31
CA GLY A 283 -2.69 -9.23 -9.52
C GLY A 283 -2.95 -10.71 -9.19
N GLN A 284 -2.84 -11.59 -10.18
CA GLN A 284 -3.21 -13.02 -10.07
C GLN A 284 -2.52 -13.81 -8.94
N LEU A 285 -1.45 -13.27 -8.38
CA LEU A 285 -0.66 -13.87 -7.30
C LEU A 285 -0.79 -13.13 -5.96
N CYS A 286 -1.71 -12.16 -5.85
CA CYS A 286 -1.93 -11.44 -4.58
C CYS A 286 -2.68 -12.31 -3.56
N HIS A 287 -2.66 -11.89 -2.29
CA HIS A 287 -3.35 -12.59 -1.22
C HIS A 287 -4.85 -12.79 -1.48
N ALA A 288 -5.56 -11.80 -2.06
CA ALA A 288 -6.99 -11.97 -2.42
C ALA A 288 -7.17 -13.13 -3.40
N ALA A 289 -6.30 -13.23 -4.41
CA ALA A 289 -6.39 -14.27 -5.41
C ALA A 289 -6.12 -15.65 -4.81
N ILE A 290 -5.07 -15.78 -3.99
CA ILE A 290 -4.72 -17.03 -3.31
C ILE A 290 -5.85 -17.49 -2.40
N ILE A 291 -6.29 -16.63 -1.47
CA ILE A 291 -7.35 -16.96 -0.50
C ILE A 291 -8.68 -17.27 -1.20
N SER A 292 -9.03 -16.55 -2.27
CA SER A 292 -10.28 -16.82 -2.99
C SER A 292 -10.32 -18.21 -3.62
N ARG A 293 -9.18 -18.74 -4.09
CA ARG A 293 -9.05 -20.10 -4.63
C ARG A 293 -9.18 -21.15 -3.53
N GLU A 294 -8.58 -20.90 -2.36
CA GLU A 294 -8.69 -21.76 -1.19
C GLU A 294 -10.14 -21.84 -0.68
N LEU A 295 -10.81 -20.70 -0.59
CA LEU A 295 -12.20 -20.59 -0.13
C LEU A 295 -13.23 -20.94 -1.21
N LYS A 296 -12.81 -21.07 -2.48
CA LYS A 296 -13.66 -21.29 -3.66
C LYS A 296 -14.81 -20.27 -3.79
N ILE A 297 -14.52 -18.98 -3.52
CA ILE A 297 -15.51 -17.90 -3.66
C ILE A 297 -15.15 -16.94 -4.80
N PRO A 298 -16.14 -16.38 -5.53
CA PRO A 298 -15.88 -15.48 -6.64
C PRO A 298 -15.03 -14.29 -6.23
N CYS A 299 -14.01 -13.96 -7.02
CA CYS A 299 -13.06 -12.91 -6.70
C CYS A 299 -12.68 -12.08 -7.91
N ILE A 300 -12.81 -10.77 -7.77
CA ILE A 300 -12.36 -9.78 -8.76
C ILE A 300 -11.34 -8.85 -8.10
N ILE A 301 -10.18 -8.74 -8.71
CA ILE A 301 -9.06 -7.94 -8.21
C ILE A 301 -8.71 -6.80 -9.14
N GLY A 302 -8.00 -5.80 -8.65
CA GLY A 302 -7.49 -4.72 -9.51
C GLY A 302 -8.56 -3.81 -10.10
N THR A 303 -9.71 -3.66 -9.45
CA THR A 303 -10.83 -2.81 -9.91
C THR A 303 -10.56 -1.31 -9.87
N LYS A 304 -9.48 -0.90 -9.22
CA LYS A 304 -8.97 0.46 -9.01
C LYS A 304 -9.84 1.38 -8.15
N ILE A 305 -11.16 1.18 -8.13
CA ILE A 305 -12.11 2.15 -7.56
C ILE A 305 -13.32 1.54 -6.85
N ALA A 306 -13.44 0.22 -6.71
CA ALA A 306 -14.60 -0.40 -6.07
C ALA A 306 -14.87 0.14 -4.66
N SER A 307 -13.83 0.30 -3.84
CA SER A 307 -13.97 0.84 -2.47
C SER A 307 -14.37 2.32 -2.40
N GLN A 308 -14.31 3.03 -3.54
CA GLN A 308 -14.63 4.45 -3.68
C GLN A 308 -15.99 4.69 -4.37
N VAL A 309 -16.47 3.71 -5.13
CA VAL A 309 -17.74 3.78 -5.89
C VAL A 309 -18.89 3.17 -5.09
N PHE A 310 -18.69 1.99 -4.50
CA PHE A 310 -19.71 1.34 -3.69
C PHE A 310 -19.74 1.89 -2.26
N LYS A 311 -20.88 1.71 -1.59
CA LYS A 311 -21.07 2.04 -0.18
C LYS A 311 -21.46 0.79 0.61
N ASP A 312 -21.19 0.82 1.92
CA ASP A 312 -21.66 -0.21 2.83
C ASP A 312 -23.18 -0.40 2.70
N GLY A 313 -23.61 -1.65 2.55
CA GLY A 313 -25.02 -2.01 2.40
C GLY A 313 -25.53 -2.05 0.96
N ASP A 314 -24.78 -1.53 -0.02
CA ASP A 314 -25.18 -1.58 -1.44
C ASP A 314 -25.36 -3.05 -1.87
N PHE A 315 -26.50 -3.40 -2.46
CA PHE A 315 -26.68 -4.74 -3.00
C PHE A 315 -25.98 -4.84 -4.36
N ILE A 316 -25.02 -5.76 -4.48
CA ILE A 316 -24.16 -5.87 -5.66
C ILE A 316 -24.12 -7.29 -6.20
N GLU A 317 -23.96 -7.41 -7.51
CA GLU A 317 -23.60 -8.65 -8.19
C GLU A 317 -22.12 -8.62 -8.56
N VAL A 318 -21.43 -9.70 -8.24
CA VAL A 318 -20.06 -9.98 -8.64
C VAL A 318 -20.11 -11.10 -9.66
N ASN A 319 -19.88 -10.78 -10.93
CA ASN A 319 -19.69 -11.75 -11.99
C ASN A 319 -18.20 -11.87 -12.29
N ALA A 320 -17.53 -12.75 -11.54
CA ALA A 320 -16.10 -12.97 -11.69
C ALA A 320 -15.74 -13.70 -12.99
N ASN A 321 -16.68 -14.39 -13.64
CA ASN A 321 -16.45 -14.97 -14.97
C ASN A 321 -16.15 -13.89 -16.03
N GLN A 322 -16.78 -12.72 -15.89
CA GLN A 322 -16.60 -11.59 -16.80
C GLN A 322 -15.74 -10.47 -16.21
N GLY A 323 -15.29 -10.61 -14.96
CA GLY A 323 -14.56 -9.55 -14.25
C GLY A 323 -15.39 -8.29 -14.04
N ILE A 324 -16.70 -8.44 -13.83
CA ILE A 324 -17.66 -7.33 -13.71
C ILE A 324 -18.29 -7.29 -12.32
N VAL A 325 -18.37 -6.11 -11.73
CA VAL A 325 -19.18 -5.81 -10.54
C VAL A 325 -20.23 -4.77 -10.91
N ARG A 326 -21.49 -4.99 -10.50
CA ARG A 326 -22.54 -3.98 -10.66
C ARG A 326 -23.42 -3.84 -9.44
N LYS A 327 -23.88 -2.61 -9.16
CA LYS A 327 -24.95 -2.36 -8.20
C LYS A 327 -26.29 -2.81 -8.77
N ILE A 328 -27.06 -3.57 -8.00
CA ILE A 328 -28.45 -3.91 -8.34
C ILE A 328 -29.35 -2.89 -7.65
N ILE A 329 -30.18 -2.20 -8.43
CA ILE A 329 -31.23 -1.32 -7.94
C ILE A 329 -32.49 -2.18 -7.81
N ASN A 330 -33.17 -2.12 -6.66
CA ASN A 330 -34.35 -2.94 -6.32
C ASN A 330 -34.10 -4.45 -6.36
N PRO A 331 -33.27 -5.00 -5.46
CA PRO A 331 -33.10 -6.44 -5.38
C PRO A 331 -34.43 -7.10 -4.99
N ALA A 332 -34.82 -8.14 -5.73
CA ALA A 332 -35.93 -8.99 -5.31
C ALA A 332 -35.65 -9.54 -3.90
N PRO A 333 -36.68 -9.77 -3.07
CA PRO A 333 -36.50 -10.35 -1.74
C PRO A 333 -35.71 -11.66 -1.84
N LEU A 334 -34.65 -11.79 -1.02
CA LEU A 334 -33.93 -13.07 -0.88
C LEU A 334 -34.94 -14.09 -0.34
N ARG A 335 -35.22 -15.14 -1.13
CA ARG A 335 -36.03 -16.28 -0.71
C ARG A 335 -35.28 -17.17 0.28
#